data_AF-A0A350G6B4-F1
#
_entry.id   AF-A0A350G6B4-F1
#
_cell.length_a   1.000
_cell.length_b   1.000
_cell.length_c   1.000
_cell.angle_alpha   90.00
_cell.angle_beta   90.00
_cell.angle_gamma   90.00
#
_symmetry.space_group_name_H-M   'P 1'
#
loop_
_entity.id
_entity.type
_entity.pdbx_description
1 polymer ?
#
loop_
_entity_poly.entity_id
_entity_poly.type
_entity_poly.pdbx_seq_one_letter_code
_entity_poly.pdbx_strand_id
1 'polypeptide(L)'
;MADQLSQIKWGRVVLTTIIVFVVAFLTITLVVTVYATYLGFQARGAPDPEMITAFANQYAPLLGSIFLILFTFLGARHIARRVESAPSINALAVGLLGGLVHTASSFTNLFDLNALPVSILVVGAGWLGGRGK
;
A
#
# COMPACT_ATOMS: atom_id res chain seq x y z
N MET A 1 -28.78 5.45 4.04
CA MET A 1 -27.38 5.36 3.57
C MET A 1 -26.59 6.66 3.81
N ALA A 2 -27.16 7.85 3.60
CA ALA A 2 -26.47 9.12 3.86
C ALA A 2 -25.92 9.29 5.29
N ASP A 3 -26.65 8.83 6.31
CA ASP A 3 -26.21 8.88 7.72
C ASP A 3 -24.94 8.07 8.01
N GLN A 4 -24.67 7.00 7.25
CA GLN A 4 -23.50 6.17 7.47
C GLN A 4 -22.22 6.78 6.87
N LEU A 5 -22.35 7.60 5.81
CA LEU A 5 -21.22 8.32 5.22
C LEU A 5 -20.76 9.49 6.10
N SER A 6 -21.69 10.13 6.81
CA SER A 6 -21.41 11.15 7.82
C SER A 6 -20.56 10.61 9.00
N GLN A 7 -20.69 9.32 9.31
CA GLN A 7 -19.93 8.65 10.38
C GLN A 7 -18.49 8.31 9.98
N ILE A 8 -18.10 8.55 8.72
CA ILE A 8 -16.72 8.34 8.27
C ILE A 8 -15.83 9.45 8.83
N LYS A 9 -14.80 9.05 9.57
CA LYS A 9 -13.76 9.95 10.09
C LYS A 9 -12.73 10.20 9.01
N TRP A 10 -13.11 10.96 7.97
CA TRP A 10 -12.30 11.23 6.78
C TRP A 10 -10.86 11.66 7.10
N GLY A 11 -10.65 12.51 8.11
CA GLY A 11 -9.29 12.90 8.52
C GLY A 11 -8.40 11.73 8.93
N ARG A 12 -8.96 10.74 9.65
CA ARG A 12 -8.20 9.52 10.04
C ARG A 12 -8.02 8.57 8.87
N VAL A 13 -9.04 8.43 8.02
CA VAL A 13 -8.99 7.59 6.81
C VAL A 13 -7.88 8.08 5.89
N VAL A 14 -7.89 9.37 5.52
CA VAL A 14 -6.88 9.98 4.66
C VAL A 14 -5.49 9.86 5.28
N LEU A 15 -5.33 10.21 6.56
CA LEU A 15 -4.04 10.07 7.25
C LEU A 15 -3.52 8.63 7.21
N THR A 16 -4.39 7.65 7.43
CA THR A 16 -3.99 6.23 7.42
C THR A 16 -3.63 5.77 6.02
N THR A 17 -4.37 6.17 4.99
CA THR A 17 -4.01 5.87 3.61
C THR A 17 -2.64 6.46 3.25
N ILE A 18 -2.35 7.70 3.66
CA ILE A 18 -1.03 8.32 3.48
C ILE A 18 0.06 7.51 4.19
N ILE A 19 -0.14 7.17 5.47
CA ILE A 19 0.83 6.38 6.24
C ILE A 19 1.08 5.03 5.57
N VAL A 20 0.03 4.33 5.14
CA VAL A 20 0.15 3.05 4.44
C VAL A 20 1.00 3.19 3.18
N PHE A 21 0.75 4.21 2.38
CA PHE A 21 1.50 4.44 1.14
C PHE A 21 2.97 4.77 1.42
N VAL A 22 3.23 5.67 2.38
CA VAL A 22 4.60 6.03 2.79
C VAL A 22 5.36 4.82 3.34
N VAL A 23 4.73 4.01 4.20
CA VAL A 23 5.35 2.81 4.76
C VAL A 23 5.61 1.76 3.68
N ALA A 24 4.68 1.56 2.73
CA ALA A 24 4.88 0.68 1.59
C ALA A 24 6.10 1.12 0.75
N PHE A 25 6.16 2.40 0.41
CA PHE A 25 7.27 2.98 -0.35
C PHE A 25 8.60 2.79 0.38
N LEU A 26 8.68 3.17 1.65
CA LEU A 26 9.90 3.04 2.47
C LEU A 26 10.35 1.57 2.60
N THR A 27 9.39 0.63 2.69
CA THR A 27 9.70 -0.80 2.78
C THR A 27 10.38 -1.29 1.51
N ILE A 28 9.87 -0.91 0.33
CA ILE A 28 10.50 -1.26 -0.95
C ILE A 28 11.88 -0.62 -1.06
N THR A 29 12.01 0.67 -0.72
CA THR A 29 13.30 1.37 -0.72
C THR A 29 14.30 0.62 0.15
N LEU A 30 13.91 0.23 1.36
CA LEU A 30 14.77 -0.52 2.27
C LEU A 30 15.19 -1.87 1.69
N VAL A 31 14.27 -2.62 1.06
CA VAL A 31 14.60 -3.89 0.40
C VAL A 31 15.65 -3.70 -0.70
N VAL A 32 15.47 -2.70 -1.56
CA VAL A 32 16.43 -2.38 -2.63
C VAL A 32 17.77 -1.92 -2.06
N THR A 33 17.76 -1.10 -1.00
CA THR A 33 18.98 -0.64 -0.32
C THR A 33 19.74 -1.80 0.32
N VAL A 34 19.06 -2.74 0.97
CA VAL A 34 19.69 -3.94 1.55
C VAL A 34 20.33 -4.79 0.47
N TYR A 35 19.66 -4.98 -0.68
CA TYR A 35 20.22 -5.70 -1.82
C TYR A 35 21.46 -5.01 -2.39
N ALA A 36 21.40 -3.70 -2.60
CA ALA A 36 22.55 -2.90 -3.05
C ALA A 36 23.73 -2.99 -2.07
N THR A 37 23.44 -2.96 -0.77
CA THR A 37 24.45 -3.11 0.29
C THR A 37 25.11 -4.50 0.24
N TYR A 38 24.32 -5.55 0.07
CA TYR A 38 24.81 -6.92 -0.10
C TYR A 38 25.76 -7.04 -1.30
N LEU A 39 25.41 -6.45 -2.45
CA LEU A 39 26.26 -6.44 -3.64
C LEU A 39 27.57 -5.68 -3.42
N GLY A 40 27.52 -4.55 -2.72
CA GLY A 40 28.73 -3.77 -2.41
C GLY A 40 29.72 -4.55 -1.55
N PHE A 41 29.21 -5.31 -0.56
CA PHE A 41 30.04 -6.21 0.23
C PHE A 41 30.60 -7.38 -0.57
N GLN A 42 29.79 -7.97 -1.47
CA GLN A 42 30.21 -9.08 -2.31
C GLN A 42 31.31 -8.67 -3.30
N ALA A 43 31.15 -7.51 -3.95
CA ALA A 43 32.10 -6.97 -4.91
C ALA A 43 33.35 -6.36 -4.24
N ARG A 44 33.35 -6.19 -2.91
CA ARG A 44 34.37 -5.43 -2.16
C ARG A 44 34.60 -4.03 -2.75
N GLY A 45 33.55 -3.40 -3.24
CA GLY A 45 33.62 -2.19 -4.06
C GLY A 45 32.24 -1.57 -4.25
N ALA A 46 32.12 -0.64 -5.20
CA ALA A 46 30.83 -0.03 -5.53
C ALA A 46 29.86 -1.12 -6.06
N PRO A 47 28.60 -1.14 -5.59
CA PRO A 47 27.62 -2.10 -6.08
C PRO A 47 27.26 -1.80 -7.54
N ASP A 48 27.07 -2.85 -8.33
CA ASP A 48 26.74 -2.75 -9.75
C ASP A 48 25.33 -2.15 -9.95
N PRO A 49 25.21 -0.95 -10.56
CA PRO A 49 23.92 -0.31 -10.80
C PRO A 49 22.99 -1.09 -11.74
N GLU A 50 23.53 -1.88 -12.67
CA GLU A 50 22.72 -2.67 -13.60
C GLU A 50 21.99 -3.79 -12.86
N MET A 51 22.70 -4.47 -11.94
CA MET A 51 22.11 -5.51 -11.10
C MET A 51 21.04 -4.96 -10.14
N ILE A 52 21.26 -3.79 -9.55
CA ILE A 52 20.27 -3.14 -8.69
C ILE A 52 19.01 -2.79 -9.50
N THR A 53 19.19 -2.24 -10.70
CA THR A 53 18.07 -1.85 -11.57
C THR A 53 17.29 -3.07 -12.06
N ALA A 54 18.00 -4.15 -12.43
CA ALA A 54 17.37 -5.42 -12.81
C ALA A 54 16.56 -6.01 -11.65
N PHE A 55 17.12 -6.04 -10.44
CA PHE A 55 16.41 -6.49 -9.24
C PHE A 55 15.19 -5.62 -8.95
N ALA A 56 15.32 -4.30 -9.00
CA ALA A 56 14.21 -3.39 -8.77
C ALA A 56 13.08 -3.62 -9.79
N ASN A 57 13.40 -3.73 -11.08
CA ASN A 57 12.39 -3.94 -12.12
C ASN A 57 11.70 -5.31 -12.02
N GLN A 58 12.43 -6.34 -11.58
CA GLN A 58 11.89 -7.69 -11.46
C GLN A 58 11.03 -7.87 -10.20
N TYR A 59 11.46 -7.31 -9.07
CA TYR A 59 10.85 -7.60 -7.77
C TYR A 59 10.03 -6.45 -7.19
N ALA A 60 10.37 -5.18 -7.46
CA ALA A 60 9.66 -4.05 -6.86
C ALA A 60 8.17 -3.97 -7.25
N PRO A 61 7.73 -4.29 -8.49
CA PRO A 61 6.31 -4.28 -8.82
C PRO A 61 5.50 -5.28 -7.99
N LEU A 62 6.01 -6.50 -7.84
CA LEU A 62 5.36 -7.57 -7.10
C LEU A 62 5.41 -7.33 -5.59
N LEU A 63 6.59 -7.04 -5.05
CA LEU A 63 6.76 -6.72 -3.62
C LEU A 63 5.98 -5.48 -3.22
N GLY A 64 5.96 -4.45 -4.07
CA GLY A 64 5.19 -3.24 -3.83
C GLY A 64 3.70 -3.50 -3.75
N SER A 65 3.16 -4.31 -4.65
CA SER A 65 1.76 -4.73 -4.61
C SER A 65 1.43 -5.52 -3.34
N ILE A 66 2.29 -6.47 -2.95
CA ILE A 66 2.11 -7.29 -1.75
C ILE A 66 2.14 -6.42 -0.48
N PHE A 67 3.15 -5.55 -0.35
CA PHE A 67 3.28 -4.66 0.80
C PHE A 67 2.15 -3.66 0.88
N LEU A 68 1.70 -3.12 -0.26
CA LEU A 68 0.54 -2.23 -0.28
C LEU A 68 -0.71 -2.93 0.25
N ILE A 69 -1.04 -4.12 -0.26
CA ILE A 69 -2.20 -4.91 0.20
C ILE A 69 -2.09 -5.19 1.72
N LEU A 70 -0.91 -5.63 2.17
CA LEU A 70 -0.66 -5.98 3.57
C LEU A 70 -0.78 -4.76 4.48
N PHE A 71 -0.16 -3.62 4.12
CA PHE A 71 -0.23 -2.41 4.92
C PHE A 71 -1.63 -1.77 4.87
N THR A 72 -2.36 -1.85 3.76
CA THR A 72 -3.77 -1.45 3.71
C THR A 72 -4.61 -2.27 4.67
N PHE A 73 -4.44 -3.60 4.70
CA PHE A 73 -5.13 -4.46 5.67
C PHE A 73 -4.82 -4.05 7.11
N LEU A 74 -3.53 -3.84 7.44
CA LEU A 74 -3.11 -3.44 8.78
C LEU A 74 -3.63 -2.05 9.17
N GLY A 75 -3.57 -1.08 8.26
CA GLY A 75 -4.09 0.27 8.46
C GLY A 75 -5.61 0.28 8.66
N ALA A 76 -6.34 -0.48 7.84
CA ALA A 76 -7.78 -0.64 7.97
C ALA A 76 -8.17 -1.31 9.29
N ARG A 77 -7.45 -2.35 9.71
CA ARG A 77 -7.61 -2.98 11.04
C ARG A 77 -7.30 -2.01 12.17
N HIS A 78 -6.26 -1.19 12.03
CA HIS A 78 -5.91 -0.17 13.02
C HIS A 78 -7.03 0.86 13.18
N ILE A 79 -7.56 1.38 12.07
CA ILE A 79 -8.71 2.31 12.08
C ILE A 79 -9.95 1.65 12.69
N ALA A 80 -10.28 0.42 12.29
CA ALA A 80 -11.48 -0.27 12.76
C ALA A 80 -11.47 -0.49 14.29
N ARG A 81 -10.28 -0.61 14.89
CA ARG A 81 -10.08 -0.69 16.34
C ARG A 81 -10.13 0.67 17.05
N ARG A 82 -9.79 1.76 16.35
CA ARG A 82 -9.67 3.12 16.92
C ARG A 82 -10.90 3.99 16.69
N VAL A 83 -11.80 3.59 15.82
CA VAL A 83 -13.03 4.32 15.46
C VAL A 83 -14.23 3.49 15.89
N GLU A 84 -14.94 3.97 16.91
CA GLU A 84 -16.13 3.29 17.44
C GLU A 84 -17.32 3.36 16.47
N SER A 85 -17.46 4.50 15.78
CA SER A 85 -18.51 4.75 14.79
C SER A 85 -18.21 4.08 13.44
N ALA A 86 -19.08 3.19 12.97
CA ALA A 86 -19.01 2.57 11.64
C ALA A 86 -17.60 2.04 11.26
N PRO A 87 -17.01 1.15 12.07
CA PRO A 87 -15.63 0.65 11.91
C PRO A 87 -15.38 0.03 10.53
N SER A 88 -16.32 -0.77 10.05
CA SER A 88 -16.22 -1.48 8.76
C SER A 88 -16.27 -0.53 7.57
N ILE A 89 -17.02 0.58 7.68
CA ILE A 89 -17.15 1.58 6.61
C ILE A 89 -15.88 2.44 6.55
N ASN A 90 -15.34 2.83 7.70
CA ASN A 90 -14.07 3.55 7.76
C ASN A 90 -12.92 2.70 7.19
N ALA A 91 -12.88 1.41 7.52
CA ALA A 91 -11.90 0.47 6.99
C ALA A 91 -12.05 0.25 5.46
N LEU A 92 -13.29 0.13 4.97
CA LEU A 92 -13.56 0.08 3.53
C LEU A 92 -13.12 1.36 2.82
N ALA A 93 -13.35 2.53 3.42
CA ALA A 93 -12.94 3.82 2.87
C ALA A 93 -11.40 3.92 2.72
N VAL A 94 -10.63 3.34 3.66
CA VAL A 94 -9.17 3.23 3.53
C VAL A 94 -8.79 2.39 2.31
N GLY A 95 -9.46 1.24 2.12
CA GLY A 95 -9.23 0.38 0.96
C GLY A 95 -9.58 1.06 -0.36
N LEU A 96 -10.71 1.77 -0.42
CA LEU A 96 -11.13 2.53 -1.61
C LEU A 96 -10.14 3.66 -1.93
N LEU A 97 -9.78 4.49 -0.95
CA LEU A 97 -8.78 5.52 -1.17
C LEU A 97 -7.42 4.92 -1.55
N GLY A 98 -7.01 3.81 -0.92
CA GLY A 98 -5.76 3.12 -1.25
C GLY A 98 -5.74 2.60 -2.69
N GLY A 99 -6.82 1.96 -3.15
CA GLY A 99 -6.95 1.49 -4.52
C GLY A 99 -6.98 2.63 -5.54
N LEU A 100 -7.65 3.73 -5.21
CA LEU A 100 -7.66 4.94 -6.05
C LEU A 100 -6.27 5.56 -6.16
N VAL A 101 -5.56 5.73 -5.03
CA VAL A 101 -4.19 6.27 -5.03
C VAL A 101 -3.24 5.36 -5.81
N HIS A 102 -3.34 4.05 -5.65
CA HIS A 102 -2.55 3.08 -6.41
C HIS A 102 -2.77 3.26 -7.92
N THR A 103 -4.03 3.29 -8.34
CA THR A 103 -4.40 3.44 -9.76
C THR A 103 -3.96 4.80 -10.30
N ALA A 104 -4.08 5.87 -9.51
CA ALA A 104 -3.62 7.20 -9.88
C ALA A 104 -2.08 7.32 -9.94
N SER A 105 -1.36 6.52 -9.15
CA SER A 105 0.12 6.50 -9.13
C SER A 105 0.74 5.75 -10.32
N SER A 106 -0.05 4.99 -11.08
CA SER A 106 0.33 4.48 -12.41
C SER A 106 0.35 5.66 -13.40
N PHE A 107 1.37 6.52 -13.26
CA PHE A 107 1.52 7.86 -13.86
C PHE A 107 1.32 7.98 -15.39
N THR A 108 1.25 6.86 -16.10
CA THR A 108 1.14 6.82 -17.56
C THR A 108 -0.22 6.36 -18.08
N ASN A 109 -1.04 5.67 -17.27
CA ASN A 109 -2.34 5.14 -17.69
C ASN A 109 -3.32 5.09 -16.51
N LEU A 110 -4.23 6.07 -16.46
CA LEU A 110 -5.32 6.11 -15.47
C LEU A 110 -6.23 4.86 -15.50
N PHE A 111 -6.17 4.11 -16.60
CA PHE A 111 -6.90 2.86 -16.85
C PHE A 111 -5.96 1.70 -17.15
N ASP A 112 -4.80 1.63 -16.50
CA ASP A 112 -3.96 0.44 -16.59
C ASP A 112 -4.73 -0.78 -16.04
N LEU A 113 -5.21 -1.62 -16.96
CA LEU A 113 -5.97 -2.83 -16.62
C LEU A 113 -5.12 -3.78 -15.77
N ASN A 114 -3.79 -3.69 -15.84
CA ASN A 114 -2.89 -4.49 -14.99
C ASN A 114 -2.88 -4.02 -13.53
N ALA A 115 -3.26 -2.77 -13.26
CA ALA A 115 -3.38 -2.24 -11.90
C ALA A 115 -4.72 -2.62 -11.24
N LEU A 116 -5.74 -2.97 -12.03
CA LEU A 116 -7.08 -3.29 -11.51
C LEU A 116 -7.10 -4.47 -10.52
N PRO A 117 -6.44 -5.62 -10.77
CA PRO A 117 -6.43 -6.73 -9.83
C PRO A 117 -5.86 -6.31 -8.47
N VAL A 118 -4.77 -5.54 -8.47
CA VAL A 118 -4.14 -5.04 -7.24
C VAL A 118 -5.08 -4.06 -6.53
N SER A 119 -5.68 -3.12 -7.25
CA SER A 119 -6.64 -2.17 -6.66
C SER A 119 -7.86 -2.87 -6.04
N ILE A 120 -8.39 -3.92 -6.68
CA ILE A 120 -9.48 -4.74 -6.11
C ILE A 120 -9.01 -5.45 -4.83
N LEU A 121 -7.80 -6.02 -4.83
CA LEU A 121 -7.23 -6.66 -3.64
C LEU A 121 -6.97 -5.67 -2.50
N VAL A 122 -6.56 -4.43 -2.81
CA VAL A 122 -6.38 -3.35 -1.82
C VAL A 122 -7.71 -2.95 -1.20
N VAL A 123 -8.77 -2.81 -2.01
CA VAL A 123 -10.14 -2.58 -1.52
C VAL A 123 -10.61 -3.73 -0.64
N GLY A 124 -10.39 -4.97 -1.09
CA GLY A 124 -10.69 -6.18 -0.33
C GLY A 124 -9.95 -6.26 1.00
N ALA A 125 -8.66 -5.91 1.01
CA ALA A 125 -7.84 -5.82 2.21
C ALA A 125 -8.36 -4.77 3.20
N GLY A 126 -8.77 -3.60 2.71
CA GLY A 126 -9.40 -2.58 3.54
C GLY A 126 -10.69 -3.08 4.20
N TRP A 127 -11.54 -3.75 3.42
CA TRP A 127 -12.77 -4.35 3.93
C TRP A 127 -12.53 -5.47 4.95
N LEU A 128 -11.61 -6.38 4.66
CA LEU A 128 -11.23 -7.48 5.56
C LEU A 128 -10.62 -6.97 6.87
N GLY A 129 -9.81 -5.92 6.81
CA GLY A 129 -9.25 -5.26 8.00
C GLY A 129 -10.35 -4.73 8.93
N GLY A 130 -11.48 -4.31 8.37
CA GLY A 130 -12.64 -3.80 9.11
C GLY A 130 -13.52 -4.86 9.79
N ARG A 131 -13.42 -6.13 9.39
CA ARG A 131 -14.29 -7.21 9.90
C ARG A 131 -13.78 -7.87 11.19
N GLY A 132 -12.50 -7.74 11.51
CA GLY A 132 -11.89 -8.40 12.66
C GLY A 132 -12.10 -7.70 14.00
N LYS A 133 -13.30 -7.18 14.27
CA LYS A 133 -13.69 -6.71 15.63
C LYS A 133 -13.81 -7.91 16.57
#